data_AF-A0A7Z1KJ95-F1
#
_entry.id   AF-A0A7Z1KJ95-F1
#
_cell.length_a   1.000
_cell.length_b   1.000
_cell.length_c   1.000
_cell.angle_alpha   90.00
_cell.angle_beta   90.00
_cell.angle_gamma   90.00
#
_symmetry.space_group_name_H-M   'P 1'
#
loop_
_entity.id
_entity.type
_entity.pdbx_description
1 polymer ?
#
loop_
_entity_poly.entity_id
_entity_poly.type
_entity_poly.pdbx_seq_one_letter_code
_entity_poly.pdbx_strand_id
1 'polypeptide(L)'
;QAVIRFLPSKNDEQAPFAILVNHGFKKNGKWYIETCSSTHGDYDSCPVCQYISKNDLYNTDNKEYSLVKRKTSYWANILVVKDP
;
A
#
# COMPACT_ATOMS: atom_id res chain seq x y z
N GLN A 1 -20.93 11.94 8.91
CA GLN A 1 -20.52 10.67 9.58
C GLN A 1 -21.32 9.56 8.94
N ALA A 2 -20.77 8.38 8.67
CA ALA A 2 -21.51 7.31 8.00
C ALA A 2 -21.52 6.02 8.83
N VAL A 3 -22.51 5.17 8.57
CA VAL A 3 -22.61 3.81 9.10
C VAL A 3 -22.45 2.85 7.93
N ILE A 4 -21.43 1.99 7.99
CA ILE A 4 -21.12 1.00 6.96
C ILE A 4 -21.06 -0.40 7.57
N ARG A 5 -21.34 -1.42 6.75
CA ARG A 5 -21.19 -2.83 7.09
C ARG A 5 -20.26 -3.49 6.08
N PHE A 6 -19.12 -4.02 6.54
CA PHE A 6 -18.26 -4.86 5.72
C PHE A 6 -19.00 -6.14 5.33
N LEU A 7 -18.89 -6.50 4.05
CA LEU A 7 -19.48 -7.71 3.49
C LEU A 7 -18.54 -8.91 3.65
N PRO A 8 -19.07 -10.14 3.70
CA PRO A 8 -18.26 -11.35 3.63
C PRO A 8 -17.61 -11.50 2.26
N SER A 9 -16.81 -12.55 2.08
CA SER A 9 -16.28 -12.90 0.77
C SER A 9 -17.41 -13.17 -0.22
N LYS A 10 -17.15 -12.85 -1.50
CA LYS A 10 -18.07 -13.12 -2.60
C LYS A 10 -18.22 -14.62 -2.88
N ASN A 11 -17.18 -15.41 -2.59
CA ASN A 11 -17.16 -16.86 -2.71
C ASN A 11 -16.30 -17.47 -1.58
N ASP A 12 -16.42 -18.77 -1.34
CA ASP A 12 -15.73 -19.45 -0.24
C ASP A 12 -14.21 -19.53 -0.41
N GLU A 13 -13.70 -19.19 -1.60
CA GLU A 13 -12.28 -19.32 -1.99
C GLU A 13 -11.48 -18.02 -1.81
N GLN A 14 -12.14 -16.88 -1.62
CA GLN A 14 -11.50 -15.57 -1.54
C GLN A 14 -11.56 -14.98 -0.12
N ALA A 15 -10.57 -14.14 0.21
CA ALA A 15 -10.64 -13.32 1.40
C ALA A 15 -11.68 -12.19 1.23
N PRO A 16 -12.36 -11.73 2.31
CA PRO A 16 -13.32 -10.63 2.23
C PRO A 16 -12.67 -9.25 1.98
N PHE A 17 -11.34 -9.20 1.86
CA PHE A 17 -10.57 -7.99 1.59
C PHE A 17 -9.39 -8.29 0.67
N ALA A 18 -8.90 -7.24 0.00
CA ALA A 18 -7.64 -7.25 -0.72
C ALA A 18 -6.63 -6.33 -0.03
N ILE A 19 -5.36 -6.74 -0.03
CA ILE A 19 -4.23 -5.93 0.43
C ILE A 19 -3.53 -5.37 -0.80
N LEU A 20 -3.21 -4.07 -0.78
CA LEU A 20 -2.39 -3.44 -1.81
C LEU A 20 -1.25 -2.67 -1.15
N VAL A 21 -0.03 -2.91 -1.61
CA VAL A 21 1.15 -2.18 -1.17
C VAL A 21 1.55 -1.21 -2.27
N ASN A 22 1.88 0.03 -1.92
CA ASN A 22 2.29 1.05 -2.87
C ASN A 22 3.36 1.99 -2.30
N HIS A 23 3.94 2.80 -3.18
CA HIS A 23 4.80 3.93 -2.84
C HIS A 23 4.13 5.22 -3.30
N GLY A 24 4.35 6.31 -2.56
CA GLY A 24 3.72 7.60 -2.85
C GLY A 24 4.51 8.74 -2.23
N PHE A 25 5.36 9.39 -3.01
CA PHE A 25 6.24 10.47 -2.57
C PHE A 25 6.59 11.46 -3.70
N LYS A 26 7.06 12.65 -3.32
CA LYS A 26 7.51 13.71 -4.23
C LYS A 26 8.99 13.96 -4.05
N LYS A 27 9.76 13.98 -5.14
CA LYS A 27 11.20 14.31 -5.14
C LYS A 27 11.53 15.14 -6.38
N ASN A 28 12.35 16.18 -6.23
CA ASN A 28 12.76 17.08 -7.32
C ASN A 28 11.58 17.64 -8.14
N GLY A 29 10.49 18.01 -7.47
CA GLY A 29 9.30 18.55 -8.11
C GLY A 29 8.36 17.51 -8.75
N LYS A 30 8.76 16.24 -8.87
CA LYS A 30 7.99 15.17 -9.52
C LYS A 30 7.42 14.18 -8.50
N TRP A 31 6.27 13.60 -8.82
CA TRP A 31 5.61 12.58 -8.01
C TRP A 31 5.94 11.17 -8.52
N TYR A 32 6.14 10.25 -7.59
CA TYR A 32 6.14 8.81 -7.82
C TYR A 32 4.99 8.22 -7.01
N ILE A 33 3.96 7.71 -7.68
CA ILE A 33 2.75 7.16 -7.07
C ILE A 33 2.40 5.87 -7.81
N GLU A 34 2.96 4.75 -7.35
CA GLU A 34 2.86 3.47 -8.05
C GLU A 34 2.61 2.33 -7.06
N THR A 35 1.96 1.27 -7.54
CA THR A 35 1.84 0.02 -6.80
C THR A 35 3.20 -0.66 -6.64
N CYS A 36 3.33 -1.47 -5.59
CA CYS A 36 4.52 -2.24 -5.30
C CYS A 36 4.25 -3.72 -5.54
N SER A 37 5.13 -4.36 -6.32
CA SER A 37 5.12 -5.80 -6.57
C SER A 37 5.23 -6.63 -5.28
N SER A 38 5.70 -6.03 -4.17
CA SER A 38 5.71 -6.69 -2.87
C SER A 38 4.31 -7.05 -2.36
N THR A 39 3.25 -6.50 -2.97
CA THR A 39 1.86 -6.92 -2.73
C THR A 39 1.70 -8.44 -2.89
N HIS A 40 2.42 -9.05 -3.84
CA HIS A 40 2.45 -10.49 -4.07
C HIS A 40 3.82 -11.10 -3.75
N GLY A 41 4.57 -10.48 -2.84
CA GLY A 41 5.86 -11.00 -2.35
C GLY A 41 7.08 -10.73 -3.21
N ASP A 42 6.93 -10.08 -4.38
CA ASP A 42 8.05 -9.74 -5.26
C ASP A 42 8.64 -8.37 -4.89
N TYR A 43 9.77 -8.37 -4.18
CA TYR A 43 10.50 -7.15 -3.83
C TYR A 43 11.52 -6.72 -4.89
N ASP A 44 11.85 -7.59 -5.84
CA ASP A 44 12.92 -7.39 -6.81
C ASP A 44 12.45 -6.56 -8.00
N SER A 45 11.19 -6.72 -8.41
CA SER A 45 10.58 -5.91 -9.46
C SER A 45 10.19 -4.50 -9.03
N CYS A 46 10.35 -4.14 -7.75
CA CYS A 46 10.04 -2.79 -7.26
C CYS A 46 11.32 -1.94 -7.15
N PRO A 47 11.51 -0.92 -8.01
CA PRO A 47 12.73 -0.10 -7.99
C PRO A 47 12.90 0.68 -6.68
N VAL A 48 11.80 1.07 -6.02
CA VAL A 48 11.86 1.79 -4.74
C VAL A 48 12.24 0.86 -3.59
N CYS A 49 11.76 -0.40 -3.58
CA CYS A 49 12.21 -1.39 -2.60
C CYS A 49 13.69 -1.70 -2.77
N GLN A 50 14.15 -1.84 -4.02
CA GLN A 50 15.57 -2.02 -4.32
C GLN A 50 16.40 -0.81 -3.87
N TYR A 51 15.92 0.41 -4.11
CA TYR A 51 16.57 1.64 -3.63
C TYR A 51 16.68 1.67 -2.10
N ILE A 52 15.61 1.34 -1.38
CA ILE A 52 15.61 1.28 0.09
C ILE A 52 16.65 0.28 0.60
N SER A 53 16.64 -0.94 0.04
CA SER A 53 17.52 -2.04 0.47
C SER A 53 19.00 -1.75 0.18
N LYS A 54 19.32 -1.35 -1.06
CA LYS A 54 20.70 -1.11 -1.51
C LYS A 54 21.40 0.02 -0.75
N ASN A 55 20.66 0.99 -0.23
CA ASN A 55 21.21 2.13 0.52
C ASN A 55 21.02 1.97 2.04
N ASP A 56 20.46 0.84 2.49
CA ASP A 56 20.13 0.58 3.89
C ASP A 56 19.40 1.75 4.58
N LEU A 57 18.44 2.37 3.87
CA LEU A 57 17.85 3.65 4.30
C LEU A 57 17.19 3.58 5.68
N TYR A 58 16.73 2.40 6.08
CA TYR A 58 16.16 2.19 7.40
C TYR A 58 17.14 2.56 8.53
N ASN A 59 18.43 2.26 8.35
CA ASN A 59 19.48 2.55 9.32
C ASN A 59 20.28 3.82 8.97
N THR A 60 20.43 4.16 7.69
CA THR A 60 21.34 5.23 7.24
C THR A 60 20.66 6.59 7.07
N ASP A 61 19.39 6.61 6.65
CA ASP A 61 18.63 7.84 6.43
C ASP A 61 17.14 7.62 6.71
N ASN A 62 16.77 7.73 7.98
CA ASN A 62 15.40 7.54 8.43
C ASN A 62 14.42 8.55 7.80
N LYS A 63 14.89 9.75 7.43
CA LYS A 63 14.06 10.77 6.79
C LYS A 63 13.70 10.35 5.37
N GLU A 64 14.69 9.92 4.58
CA GLU A 64 14.45 9.40 3.24
C GLU A 64 13.63 8.10 3.31
N TYR A 65 13.95 7.17 4.21
CA TYR A 65 13.16 5.94 4.41
C TYR A 65 11.69 6.27 4.68
N SER A 66 11.42 7.20 5.59
CA SER A 66 10.04 7.59 5.93
C SER A 66 9.28 8.20 4.75
N LEU A 67 9.99 8.90 3.86
CA LEU A 67 9.41 9.45 2.63
C LEU A 67 9.06 8.35 1.63
N VAL A 68 9.97 7.41 1.37
CA VAL A 68 9.85 6.44 0.27
C VAL A 68 9.28 5.08 0.68
N LYS A 69 9.09 4.79 1.97
CA LYS A 69 8.64 3.48 2.45
C LYS A 69 7.32 3.01 1.83
N ARG A 70 7.15 1.69 1.84
CA ARG A 70 5.90 1.01 1.46
C ARG A 70 4.75 1.48 2.35
N LYS A 71 3.57 1.65 1.74
CA LYS A 71 2.31 1.94 2.40
C LYS A 71 1.33 0.81 2.06
N THR A 72 0.71 0.23 3.09
CA THR A 72 -0.28 -0.84 2.93
C THR A 72 -1.67 -0.26 3.02
N SER A 73 -2.49 -0.53 2.01
CA SER A 73 -3.89 -0.16 1.94
C SER A 73 -4.75 -1.42 1.84
N TYR A 74 -6.01 -1.30 2.26
CA TYR A 74 -6.98 -2.39 2.25
C TYR A 74 -8.20 -1.99 1.45
N TRP A 75 -8.75 -2.95 0.73
CA TRP A 75 -9.99 -2.82 -0.02
C TRP A 75 -10.97 -3.89 0.43
N ALA A 76 -12.23 -3.51 0.65
CA ALA A 76 -13.28 -4.44 1.04
C ALA A 76 -14.62 -4.01 0.43
N ASN A 77 -15.50 -4.98 0.17
CA ASN A 77 -16.87 -4.68 -0.22
C ASN A 77 -17.67 -4.23 1.02
N ILE A 78 -18.48 -3.20 0.85
CA ILE A 78 -19.30 -2.64 1.93
C ILE A 78 -20.76 -2.49 1.49
N LEU A 79 -21.66 -2.58 2.47
CA LEU A 79 -23.01 -2.04 2.39
C LEU A 79 -23.03 -0.73 3.18
N VAL A 80 -23.38 0.38 2.51
CA VAL A 80 -23.65 1.65 3.19
C VAL A 80 -25.02 1.54 3.86
N VAL A 81 -25.06 1.62 5.18
CA VAL A 81 -26.30 1.52 5.97
C VAL A 81 -26.94 2.90 6.13
N LYS A 82 -26.13 3.93 6.36
CA LYS A 82 -26.58 5.31 6.51
C LYS A 82 -25.45 6.29 6.16
N ASP A 83 -25.75 7.29 5.36
CA ASP A 83 -24.88 8.43 5.08
C ASP A 83 -25.72 9.72 5.15
N PRO A 84 -25.92 10.27 6.36
CA PRO A 84 -26.73 11.46 6.62
C PRO A 84 -26.05 12.77 6.19
#